data_AF-A0AAV1SDV4-F1
#
_entry.id   AF-A0AAV1SDV4-F1
#
_cell.length_a   1.000
_cell.length_b   1.000
_cell.length_c   1.000
_cell.angle_alpha   90.00
_cell.angle_beta   90.00
_cell.angle_gamma   90.00
#
_symmetry.space_group_name_H-M   'P 1'
#
loop_
_entity.id
_entity.type
_entity.pdbx_description
1 polymer ?
#
loop_
_entity_poly.entity_id
_entity_poly.type
_entity_poly.pdbx_seq_one_letter_code
_entity_poly.pdbx_strand_id
1 'polypeptide(L)'
;VADWFAKLWPFRTIGPTIPSMYLDKQLEDDKDYGISLFKPNNDFYMNWLNDRPKGSVVYVSFGSLVDLKAEQMEELAWGLKRSNCYFLWVVRASEEAKLSKDFAEESSKGLVVRWCSQLEVLAHEAVGCFVTHCGWNSSLEALSLGVPMVAMPNRTDQSTNAKYITDVWKMGIKAPVDEKGIARREIIESCLTEILEGEKGKEIKSNACRWKELAKEAVNQGGSSDTNIDEFVATLQRATVSDSCTMETGSIDKAAAESIEQISDEQSIESVLVFLIKDLSRKMVCKQLSHEQSIESVSVFLIEDSSRKRTCKCQES
;
A
#
# COMPACT_ATOMS: atom_id res chain seq x y z
N VAL A 1 -5.76 -5.74 -17.24
CA VAL A 1 -4.95 -4.48 -17.28
C VAL A 1 -3.47 -4.81 -17.47
N ALA A 2 -2.86 -5.64 -16.62
CA ALA A 2 -1.46 -6.08 -16.77
C ALA A 2 -1.15 -6.64 -18.17
N ASP A 3 -1.95 -7.59 -18.68
CA ASP A 3 -1.76 -8.17 -20.02
C ASP A 3 -1.84 -7.16 -21.16
N TRP A 4 -2.59 -6.07 -20.96
CA TRP A 4 -2.67 -5.00 -21.95
C TRP A 4 -1.43 -4.12 -21.90
N PHE A 5 -0.95 -3.77 -20.70
CA PHE A 5 0.31 -3.04 -20.53
C PHE A 5 1.51 -3.84 -21.05
N ALA A 6 1.56 -5.15 -20.81
CA ALA A 6 2.62 -6.04 -21.28
C ALA A 6 2.72 -6.12 -22.82
N LYS A 7 1.66 -5.76 -23.56
CA LYS A 7 1.70 -5.65 -25.02
C LYS A 7 2.39 -4.37 -25.52
N LEU A 8 2.44 -3.35 -24.67
CA LEU A 8 2.94 -2.01 -25.00
C LEU A 8 4.35 -1.76 -24.45
N TRP A 9 4.61 -2.28 -23.25
CA TRP A 9 5.85 -2.06 -22.50
C TRP A 9 6.33 -3.38 -21.91
N PRO A 10 7.64 -3.54 -21.64
CA PRO A 10 8.17 -4.66 -20.85
C PRO A 10 7.74 -4.50 -19.38
N PHE A 11 6.47 -4.78 -19.15
CA PHE A 11 5.78 -4.68 -17.88
C PHE A 11 5.80 -6.03 -17.17
N ARG A 12 6.00 -6.01 -15.85
CA ARG A 12 6.03 -7.18 -14.97
C ARG A 12 5.36 -6.84 -13.65
N THR A 13 4.62 -7.79 -13.10
CA THR A 13 4.00 -7.66 -11.78
C THR A 13 4.80 -8.45 -10.76
N ILE A 14 5.34 -7.78 -9.74
CA ILE A 14 6.21 -8.39 -8.71
C ILE A 14 5.55 -8.37 -7.31
N GLY A 15 4.28 -8.03 -7.22
CA GLY A 15 3.57 -7.91 -5.96
C GLY A 15 2.79 -9.17 -5.53
N PRO A 16 2.21 -9.18 -4.33
CA PRO A 16 2.31 -8.10 -3.33
C PRO A 16 3.66 -8.15 -2.58
N THR A 17 4.16 -6.98 -2.19
CA THR A 17 5.44 -6.84 -1.46
C THR A 17 5.20 -6.87 0.06
N ILE A 18 4.51 -7.90 0.54
CA ILE A 18 4.31 -8.15 1.97
C ILE A 18 5.47 -9.02 2.47
N PRO A 19 6.03 -8.76 3.67
CA PRO A 19 7.10 -9.57 4.23
C PRO A 19 6.79 -11.06 4.16
N SER A 20 7.76 -11.83 3.68
CA SER A 20 7.63 -13.26 3.33
C SER A 20 6.99 -14.09 4.43
N MET A 21 7.30 -13.79 5.69
CA MET A 21 6.77 -14.51 6.85
C MET A 21 5.24 -14.50 6.97
N TYR A 22 4.55 -13.56 6.33
CA TYR A 22 3.09 -13.49 6.31
C TYR A 22 2.44 -14.24 5.14
N LEU A 23 3.20 -14.55 4.08
CA LEU A 23 2.68 -15.18 2.86
C LEU A 23 3.35 -16.53 2.58
N ASP A 24 4.48 -16.52 1.90
CA ASP A 24 5.18 -17.68 1.34
C ASP A 24 6.19 -18.31 2.31
N LYS A 25 6.67 -17.55 3.30
CA LYS A 25 7.60 -17.99 4.37
C LYS A 25 8.90 -18.57 3.82
N GLN A 26 9.35 -18.09 2.66
CA GLN A 26 10.59 -18.50 2.02
C GLN A 26 11.80 -17.78 2.60
N LEU A 27 11.61 -16.56 3.11
CA LEU A 27 12.64 -15.74 3.73
C LEU A 27 12.38 -15.62 5.23
N GLU A 28 13.09 -16.41 6.05
CA GLU A 28 12.86 -16.48 7.50
C GLU A 28 13.08 -15.15 8.22
N ASP A 29 13.96 -14.29 7.71
CA ASP A 29 14.30 -13.00 8.30
C ASP A 29 13.38 -11.84 7.84
N ASP A 30 12.55 -12.06 6.82
CA ASP A 30 11.64 -11.05 6.27
C ASP A 30 10.33 -11.01 7.06
N LYS A 31 10.40 -10.41 8.26
CA LYS A 31 9.34 -10.36 9.28
C LYS A 31 8.62 -9.02 9.36
N ASP A 32 9.20 -7.96 8.83
CA ASP A 32 8.64 -6.61 8.87
C ASP A 32 9.20 -5.75 7.73
N TYR A 33 8.72 -4.52 7.59
CA TYR A 33 9.14 -3.62 6.52
C TYR A 33 10.54 -3.00 6.70
N GLY A 34 11.24 -3.29 7.80
CA GLY A 34 12.61 -2.86 8.13
C GLY A 34 12.78 -1.35 8.41
N ILE A 35 11.98 -0.50 7.77
CA ILE A 35 12.03 0.95 7.87
C ILE A 35 10.67 1.44 8.36
N SER A 36 10.60 1.80 9.65
CA SER A 36 9.42 2.46 10.20
C SER A 36 9.73 3.89 10.62
N LEU A 37 8.96 4.84 10.07
CA LEU A 37 9.01 6.24 10.48
C LEU A 37 8.48 6.45 11.92
N PHE A 38 7.77 5.45 12.47
CA PHE A 38 7.17 5.50 13.80
C PHE A 38 7.39 4.17 14.52
N LYS A 39 8.12 4.18 15.64
CA LYS A 39 8.35 2.95 16.43
C LYS A 39 7.16 2.70 17.36
N PRO A 40 6.40 1.60 17.19
CA PRO A 40 5.31 1.27 18.09
C PRO A 40 5.83 0.62 19.38
N ASN A 41 5.04 0.73 20.45
CA ASN A 41 5.19 -0.15 21.62
C ASN A 41 4.23 -1.33 21.42
N ASN A 42 4.75 -2.43 20.85
CA ASN A 42 3.92 -3.52 20.32
C ASN A 42 3.11 -4.24 21.41
N ASP A 43 3.66 -4.40 22.61
CA ASP A 43 3.11 -5.30 23.63
C ASP A 43 1.71 -4.88 24.10
N PHE A 44 1.45 -3.58 24.23
CA PHE A 44 0.21 -3.09 24.83
C PHE A 44 -1.03 -3.38 23.96
N TYR A 45 -1.01 -2.99 22.68
CA TYR A 45 -2.17 -3.18 21.82
C TYR A 45 -2.30 -4.63 21.33
N MET A 46 -1.19 -5.37 21.21
CA MET A 46 -1.25 -6.81 20.87
C MET A 46 -1.84 -7.63 22.01
N ASN A 47 -1.46 -7.36 23.27
CA ASN A 47 -2.10 -8.00 24.43
C ASN A 47 -3.60 -7.68 24.49
N TRP A 48 -3.99 -6.43 24.22
CA TRP A 48 -5.40 -6.07 24.15
C TRP A 48 -6.14 -6.84 23.05
N LEU A 49 -5.52 -7.09 21.89
CA LEU A 49 -6.10 -7.89 20.80
C LEU A 49 -6.22 -9.39 21.15
N ASN A 50 -5.24 -9.95 21.86
CA ASN A 50 -5.24 -11.36 22.30
C ASN A 50 -6.48 -11.69 23.17
N ASP A 51 -6.97 -10.71 23.92
CA ASP A 51 -8.13 -10.85 24.81
C ASP A 51 -9.48 -10.66 24.08
N ARG A 52 -9.51 -10.59 22.74
CA ARG A 52 -10.73 -10.36 21.97
C ARG A 52 -11.15 -11.60 21.18
N PRO A 53 -12.47 -11.85 21.04
CA PRO A 53 -12.95 -12.93 20.20
C PRO A 53 -12.45 -12.80 18.75
N LYS A 54 -12.25 -13.94 18.09
CA LYS A 54 -11.79 -13.99 16.70
C LYS A 54 -12.74 -13.24 15.77
N GLY A 55 -12.19 -12.42 14.89
CA GLY A 55 -12.95 -11.63 13.90
C GLY A 55 -13.92 -10.62 14.49
N SER A 56 -13.73 -10.17 15.73
CA SER A 56 -14.64 -9.23 16.42
C SER A 56 -14.14 -7.79 16.46
N VAL A 57 -12.86 -7.56 16.15
CA VAL A 57 -12.22 -6.25 16.23
C VAL A 57 -12.25 -5.54 14.88
N VAL A 58 -12.68 -4.28 14.90
CA VAL A 58 -12.54 -3.33 13.80
C VAL A 58 -11.22 -2.59 13.95
N TYR A 59 -10.29 -2.81 13.03
CA TYR A 59 -9.09 -2.00 12.92
C TYR A 59 -9.40 -0.74 12.11
N VAL A 60 -8.94 0.43 12.56
CA VAL A 60 -9.22 1.72 11.92
C VAL A 60 -7.91 2.46 11.72
N SER A 61 -7.55 2.77 10.47
CA SER A 61 -6.36 3.57 10.15
C SER A 61 -6.51 4.30 8.81
N PHE A 62 -6.15 5.59 8.85
CA PHE A 62 -6.11 6.45 7.67
C PHE A 62 -4.67 6.65 7.16
N GLY A 63 -3.74 5.78 7.54
CA GLY A 63 -2.35 5.82 7.07
C GLY A 63 -1.54 6.99 7.64
N SER A 64 -0.40 7.27 7.02
CA SER A 64 0.59 8.23 7.50
C SER A 64 0.30 9.68 7.12
N LEU A 65 -0.41 9.92 6.02
CA LEU A 65 -0.51 11.26 5.39
C LEU A 65 -1.93 11.85 5.38
N VAL A 66 -2.96 11.05 5.62
CA VAL A 66 -4.34 11.53 5.50
C VAL A 66 -4.75 12.24 6.78
N ASP A 67 -5.10 13.51 6.67
CA ASP A 67 -5.74 14.28 7.74
C ASP A 67 -7.27 14.27 7.58
N LEU A 68 -7.98 13.94 8.66
CA LEU A 68 -9.43 13.96 8.69
C LEU A 68 -9.94 15.35 9.06
N LYS A 69 -11.08 15.75 8.50
CA LYS A 69 -11.82 16.92 9.00
C LYS A 69 -12.31 16.62 10.42
N ALA A 70 -12.35 17.62 11.30
CA ALA A 70 -12.85 17.44 12.67
C ALA A 70 -14.27 16.84 12.69
N GLU A 71 -15.16 17.29 11.81
CA GLU A 71 -16.52 16.71 11.65
C GLU A 71 -16.46 15.21 11.29
N GLN A 72 -15.55 14.79 10.40
CA GLN A 72 -15.41 13.36 10.05
C GLN A 72 -14.84 12.54 11.21
N MET A 73 -13.92 13.11 11.97
CA MET A 73 -13.35 12.49 13.17
C MET A 73 -14.44 12.20 14.21
N GLU A 74 -15.32 13.17 14.43
CA GLU A 74 -16.46 13.06 15.35
C GLU A 74 -17.48 12.02 14.87
N GLU A 75 -17.88 12.05 13.59
CA GLU A 75 -18.81 11.07 13.04
C GLU A 75 -18.25 9.64 13.11
N LEU A 76 -16.94 9.47 12.88
CA LEU A 76 -16.27 8.17 13.00
C LEU A 76 -16.24 7.67 14.45
N ALA A 77 -15.89 8.55 15.39
CA ALA A 77 -15.90 8.24 16.82
C ALA A 77 -17.29 7.77 17.27
N TRP A 78 -18.34 8.52 16.92
CA TRP A 78 -19.71 8.14 17.27
C TRP A 78 -20.19 6.89 16.54
N GLY A 79 -19.83 6.70 15.27
CA GLY A 79 -20.16 5.49 14.52
C GLY A 79 -19.56 4.23 15.16
N LEU A 80 -18.30 4.30 15.58
CA LEU A 80 -17.63 3.22 16.31
C LEU A 80 -18.33 2.92 17.65
N LYS A 81 -18.60 3.93 18.48
CA LYS A 81 -19.32 3.75 19.75
C LYS A 81 -20.70 3.12 19.55
N ARG A 82 -21.46 3.58 18.55
CA ARG A 82 -22.82 3.09 18.26
C ARG A 82 -22.85 1.65 17.77
N SER A 83 -21.88 1.27 16.93
CA SER A 83 -21.76 -0.10 16.41
C SER A 83 -21.53 -1.16 17.49
N ASN A 84 -21.13 -0.76 18.71
CA ASN A 84 -20.89 -1.65 19.85
C ASN A 84 -19.84 -2.76 19.57
N CYS A 85 -19.03 -2.60 18.52
CA CYS A 85 -17.91 -3.48 18.19
C CYS A 85 -16.70 -3.19 19.08
N TYR A 86 -15.77 -4.15 19.13
CA TYR A 86 -14.42 -3.83 19.60
C TYR A 86 -13.69 -3.09 18.49
N PHE A 87 -12.91 -2.06 18.83
CA PHE A 87 -12.13 -1.36 17.82
C PHE A 87 -10.74 -0.99 18.30
N LEU A 88 -9.77 -1.07 17.39
CA LEU A 88 -8.43 -0.52 17.55
C LEU A 88 -8.27 0.60 16.53
N TRP A 89 -8.18 1.84 17.00
CA TRP A 89 -8.10 3.02 16.14
C TRP A 89 -6.76 3.73 16.27
N VAL A 90 -6.06 3.84 15.14
CA VAL A 90 -4.85 4.66 15.02
C VAL A 90 -5.23 6.13 14.81
N VAL A 91 -4.92 6.96 15.80
CA VAL A 91 -5.07 8.42 15.76
C VAL A 91 -3.71 9.05 15.95
N ARG A 92 -3.13 9.58 14.87
CA ARG A 92 -1.79 10.20 14.91
C ARG A 92 -1.78 11.38 15.88
N ALA A 93 -0.63 11.66 16.48
CA ALA A 93 -0.47 12.77 17.43
C ALA A 93 -0.93 14.13 16.87
N SER A 94 -0.76 14.36 15.55
CA SER A 94 -1.23 15.57 14.86
C SER A 94 -2.76 15.69 14.78
N GLU A 95 -3.48 14.57 14.90
CA GLU A 95 -4.93 14.48 14.76
C GLU A 95 -5.66 14.39 16.11
N GLU A 96 -4.95 14.11 17.21
CA GLU A 96 -5.53 13.90 18.55
C GLU A 96 -6.40 15.07 19.02
N ALA A 97 -6.03 16.32 18.69
CA ALA A 97 -6.77 17.50 19.07
C ALA A 97 -8.19 17.57 18.47
N LYS A 98 -8.47 16.78 17.43
CA LYS A 98 -9.79 16.71 16.76
C LYS A 98 -10.73 15.70 17.44
N LEU A 99 -10.19 14.82 18.28
CA LEU A 99 -10.96 13.82 19.01
C LEU A 99 -11.37 14.39 20.37
N SER A 100 -12.65 14.25 20.74
CA SER A 100 -13.09 14.69 22.06
C SER A 100 -12.41 13.86 23.15
N LYS A 101 -11.99 14.50 24.25
CA LYS A 101 -11.35 13.82 25.38
C LYS A 101 -12.28 12.75 25.98
N ASP A 102 -13.57 13.06 26.07
CA ASP A 102 -14.62 12.16 26.54
C ASP A 102 -14.68 10.87 25.71
N PHE A 103 -14.36 10.91 24.41
CA PHE A 103 -14.31 9.69 23.60
C PHE A 103 -13.16 8.76 24.02
N ALA A 104 -11.97 9.31 24.26
CA ALA A 104 -10.79 8.54 24.61
C ALA A 104 -10.92 7.86 25.99
N GLU A 105 -11.64 8.47 26.93
CA GLU A 105 -11.79 7.97 28.31
C GLU A 105 -12.99 7.02 28.47
N GLU A 106 -14.05 7.15 27.67
CA GLU A 106 -15.31 6.41 27.89
C GLU A 106 -15.47 5.10 27.10
N SER A 107 -14.62 4.82 26.10
CA SER A 107 -14.84 3.65 25.23
C SER A 107 -14.31 2.35 25.84
N SER A 108 -15.14 1.67 26.64
CA SER A 108 -14.80 0.36 27.24
C SER A 108 -14.43 -0.74 26.24
N LYS A 109 -14.85 -0.62 24.98
CA LYS A 109 -14.57 -1.57 23.88
C LYS A 109 -13.54 -1.07 22.87
N GLY A 110 -13.07 0.16 23.02
CA GLY A 110 -12.15 0.80 22.10
C GLY A 110 -10.74 0.90 22.66
N LEU A 111 -9.76 0.73 21.80
CA LEU A 111 -8.38 1.13 22.06
C LEU A 111 -7.97 2.17 21.03
N VAL A 112 -7.50 3.33 21.50
CA VAL A 112 -6.95 4.38 20.64
C VAL A 112 -5.44 4.41 20.85
N VAL A 113 -4.67 4.33 19.76
CA VAL A 113 -3.21 4.37 19.78
C VAL A 113 -2.68 5.39 18.78
N ARG A 114 -1.48 5.93 19.02
CA ARG A 114 -0.85 6.88 18.10
C ARG A 114 -0.32 6.21 16.84
N TRP A 115 0.15 4.99 16.99
CA TRP A 115 0.75 4.18 15.95
C TRP A 115 0.75 2.70 16.38
N CYS A 116 0.74 1.79 15.41
CA CYS A 116 0.89 0.35 15.62
C CYS A 116 1.60 -0.29 14.42
N SER A 117 2.11 -1.51 14.60
CA SER A 117 2.49 -2.37 13.47
C SER A 117 1.22 -2.83 12.75
N GLN A 118 0.83 -2.11 11.70
CA GLN A 118 -0.40 -2.38 10.96
C GLN A 118 -0.44 -3.81 10.41
N LEU A 119 0.70 -4.31 9.92
CA LEU A 119 0.80 -5.65 9.38
C LEU A 119 0.55 -6.73 10.45
N GLU A 120 1.11 -6.56 11.65
CA GLU A 120 0.82 -7.45 12.80
C GLU A 120 -0.66 -7.40 13.19
N VAL A 121 -1.25 -6.20 13.25
CA VAL A 121 -2.66 -6.02 13.59
C VAL A 121 -3.57 -6.69 12.55
N LEU A 122 -3.35 -6.44 11.26
CA LEU A 122 -4.13 -7.05 10.18
C LEU A 122 -3.97 -8.58 10.12
N ALA A 123 -2.83 -9.11 10.55
CA ALA A 123 -2.59 -10.55 10.62
C ALA A 123 -3.22 -11.21 11.86
N HIS A 124 -3.62 -10.41 12.86
CA HIS A 124 -4.15 -10.91 14.12
C HIS A 124 -5.57 -11.48 13.97
N GLU A 125 -5.82 -12.66 14.56
CA GLU A 125 -7.08 -13.39 14.38
C GLU A 125 -8.33 -12.69 14.95
N ALA A 126 -8.14 -11.77 15.90
CA ALA A 126 -9.21 -10.95 16.43
C ALA A 126 -9.76 -9.92 15.42
N VAL A 127 -8.98 -9.52 14.41
CA VAL A 127 -9.41 -8.51 13.44
C VAL A 127 -10.40 -9.10 12.45
N GLY A 128 -11.61 -8.52 12.42
CA GLY A 128 -12.70 -8.93 11.53
C GLY A 128 -12.93 -7.95 10.37
N CYS A 129 -12.51 -6.70 10.51
CA CYS A 129 -12.73 -5.65 9.53
C CYS A 129 -11.66 -4.56 9.63
N PHE A 130 -11.31 -3.96 8.49
CA PHE A 130 -10.43 -2.80 8.40
C PHE A 130 -11.15 -1.59 7.81
N VAL A 131 -11.33 -0.53 8.60
CA VAL A 131 -11.74 0.79 8.12
C VAL A 131 -10.50 1.52 7.61
N THR A 132 -10.47 1.80 6.31
CA THR A 132 -9.27 2.27 5.62
C THR A 132 -9.53 3.45 4.69
N HIS A 133 -8.53 4.32 4.58
CA HIS A 133 -8.44 5.35 3.55
C HIS A 133 -8.17 4.81 2.14
N CYS A 134 -7.98 3.50 1.97
CA CYS A 134 -7.74 2.85 0.68
C CYS A 134 -6.39 3.22 0.01
N GLY A 135 -5.36 3.58 0.79
CA GLY A 135 -4.00 3.66 0.25
C GLY A 135 -3.55 2.30 -0.30
N TRP A 136 -2.77 2.29 -1.38
CA TRP A 136 -2.43 1.05 -2.11
C TRP A 136 -1.75 0.00 -1.23
N ASN A 137 -0.74 0.38 -0.44
CA ASN A 137 -0.03 -0.53 0.47
C ASN A 137 -0.98 -1.16 1.50
N SER A 138 -1.75 -0.34 2.21
CA SER A 138 -2.71 -0.82 3.20
C SER A 138 -3.82 -1.69 2.59
N SER A 139 -4.21 -1.40 1.35
CA SER A 139 -5.18 -2.21 0.61
C SER A 139 -4.59 -3.57 0.25
N LEU A 140 -3.32 -3.62 -0.17
CA LEU A 140 -2.62 -4.87 -0.47
C LEU A 140 -2.34 -5.70 0.79
N GLU A 141 -1.99 -5.08 1.93
CA GLU A 141 -1.85 -5.78 3.21
C GLU A 141 -3.16 -6.47 3.59
N ALA A 142 -4.28 -5.73 3.59
CA ALA A 142 -5.59 -6.28 3.91
C ALA A 142 -6.04 -7.36 2.92
N LEU A 143 -5.77 -7.15 1.62
CA LEU A 143 -6.05 -8.14 0.57
C LEU A 143 -5.26 -9.43 0.81
N SER A 144 -3.96 -9.31 1.04
CA SER A 144 -3.06 -10.45 1.19
C SER A 144 -3.28 -11.20 2.50
N LEU A 145 -3.79 -10.52 3.54
CA LEU A 145 -4.11 -11.13 4.84
C LEU A 145 -5.57 -11.60 4.94
N GLY A 146 -6.41 -11.26 3.97
CA GLY A 146 -7.81 -11.69 3.88
C GLY A 146 -8.75 -10.93 4.81
N VAL A 147 -8.50 -9.64 5.03
CA VAL A 147 -9.28 -8.78 5.93
C VAL A 147 -10.31 -7.98 5.12
N PRO A 148 -11.62 -8.13 5.39
CA PRO A 148 -12.68 -7.28 4.83
C PRO A 148 -12.47 -5.79 5.11
N MET A 149 -12.88 -4.92 4.19
CA MET A 149 -12.64 -3.48 4.30
C MET A 149 -13.91 -2.63 4.30
N VAL A 150 -13.97 -1.62 5.18
CA VAL A 150 -14.81 -0.43 4.97
C VAL A 150 -13.94 0.64 4.31
N ALA A 151 -14.25 0.95 3.06
CA ALA A 151 -13.50 1.92 2.26
C ALA A 151 -14.01 3.35 2.51
N MET A 152 -13.12 4.21 3.02
CA MET A 152 -13.34 5.64 3.28
C MET A 152 -12.24 6.48 2.60
N PRO A 153 -12.21 6.53 1.26
CA PRO A 153 -11.13 7.20 0.53
C PRO A 153 -11.15 8.72 0.76
N ASN A 154 -9.98 9.36 0.73
CA ASN A 154 -9.83 10.81 0.90
C ASN A 154 -9.24 11.51 -0.35
N ARG A 155 -8.01 11.15 -0.78
CA ARG A 155 -7.30 11.85 -1.88
C ARG A 155 -6.68 10.89 -2.90
N THR A 156 -6.11 11.45 -3.97
CA THR A 156 -5.28 10.74 -4.97
C THR A 156 -5.98 9.54 -5.61
N ASP A 157 -5.29 8.41 -5.66
CA ASP A 157 -5.69 7.10 -6.16
C ASP A 157 -6.71 6.37 -5.26
N GLN A 158 -6.93 6.84 -4.03
CA GLN A 158 -7.74 6.13 -3.03
C GLN A 158 -9.18 5.89 -3.48
N SER A 159 -9.77 6.82 -4.24
CA SER A 159 -11.11 6.64 -4.80
C SER A 159 -11.17 5.52 -5.84
N THR A 160 -10.11 5.36 -6.64
CA THR A 160 -9.95 4.25 -7.58
C THR A 160 -9.74 2.95 -6.81
N ASN A 161 -8.87 2.93 -5.81
CA ASN A 161 -8.63 1.74 -4.98
C ASN A 161 -9.91 1.30 -4.27
N ALA A 162 -10.70 2.23 -3.75
CA ALA A 162 -12.01 1.95 -3.16
C ALA A 162 -12.96 1.25 -4.17
N LYS A 163 -12.97 1.67 -5.44
CA LYS A 163 -13.75 1.01 -6.49
C LYS A 163 -13.28 -0.42 -6.76
N TYR A 164 -11.97 -0.66 -6.73
CA TYR A 164 -11.43 -2.03 -6.84
C TYR A 164 -11.84 -2.89 -5.65
N ILE A 165 -11.71 -2.37 -4.42
CA ILE A 165 -12.10 -3.05 -3.19
C ILE A 165 -13.57 -3.48 -3.25
N THR A 166 -14.47 -2.59 -3.67
CA THR A 166 -15.92 -2.85 -3.63
C THR A 166 -16.45 -3.64 -4.83
N ASP A 167 -15.98 -3.34 -6.04
CA ASP A 167 -16.65 -3.79 -7.26
C ASP A 167 -15.88 -4.90 -7.99
N VAL A 168 -14.55 -4.88 -7.90
CA VAL A 168 -13.67 -5.83 -8.60
C VAL A 168 -13.31 -6.98 -7.68
N TRP A 169 -12.71 -6.67 -6.53
CA TRP A 169 -12.31 -7.67 -5.55
C TRP A 169 -13.47 -8.14 -4.70
N LYS A 170 -14.50 -7.28 -4.53
CA LYS A 170 -15.69 -7.53 -3.70
C LYS A 170 -15.32 -7.92 -2.27
N MET A 171 -14.31 -7.23 -1.74
CA MET A 171 -13.74 -7.43 -0.41
C MET A 171 -14.14 -6.34 0.59
N GLY A 172 -15.07 -5.47 0.23
CA GLY A 172 -15.46 -4.39 1.13
C GLY A 172 -16.70 -3.63 0.72
N ILE A 173 -17.05 -2.66 1.57
CA ILE A 173 -18.14 -1.71 1.37
C ILE A 173 -17.53 -0.31 1.41
N LYS A 174 -17.83 0.52 0.41
CA LYS A 174 -17.49 1.94 0.45
C LYS A 174 -18.55 2.67 1.24
N ALA A 175 -18.15 3.38 2.31
CA ALA A 175 -19.07 4.17 3.11
C ALA A 175 -19.59 5.36 2.28
N PRO A 176 -20.91 5.47 2.05
CA PRO A 176 -21.48 6.66 1.41
C PRO A 176 -21.18 7.92 2.21
N VAL A 177 -20.98 9.03 1.49
CA VAL A 177 -20.76 10.35 2.07
C VAL A 177 -21.91 11.29 1.68
N ASP A 178 -22.18 12.27 2.53
CA ASP A 178 -23.14 13.33 2.23
C ASP A 178 -22.57 14.40 1.28
N GLU A 179 -23.35 15.46 1.04
CA GLU A 179 -22.97 16.59 0.19
C GLU A 179 -21.69 17.33 0.66
N LYS A 180 -21.32 17.21 1.94
CA LYS A 180 -20.08 17.78 2.51
C LYS A 180 -18.88 16.84 2.39
N GLY A 181 -19.10 15.65 1.83
CA GLY A 181 -18.10 14.58 1.77
C GLY A 181 -17.86 13.92 3.13
N ILE A 182 -18.86 13.92 4.03
CA ILE A 182 -18.78 13.31 5.36
C ILE A 182 -19.56 11.99 5.37
N ALA A 183 -18.91 10.90 5.79
CA ALA A 183 -19.59 9.67 6.14
C ALA A 183 -20.18 9.81 7.55
N ARG A 184 -21.52 9.79 7.63
CA ARG A 184 -22.26 9.97 8.89
C ARG A 184 -22.17 8.73 9.78
N ARG A 185 -22.27 8.92 11.10
CA ARG A 185 -22.14 7.87 12.12
C ARG A 185 -23.07 6.68 11.88
N GLU A 186 -24.29 6.90 11.40
CA GLU A 186 -25.26 5.85 11.08
C GLU A 186 -24.80 5.00 9.89
N ILE A 187 -24.15 5.64 8.92
CA ILE A 187 -23.57 4.96 7.76
C ILE A 187 -22.38 4.09 8.19
N ILE A 188 -21.52 4.62 9.06
CA ILE A 188 -20.36 3.90 9.59
C ILE A 188 -20.84 2.69 10.41
N GLU A 189 -21.78 2.90 11.33
CA GLU A 189 -22.43 1.84 12.10
C GLU A 189 -23.04 0.75 11.20
N SER A 190 -23.79 1.16 10.17
CA SER A 190 -24.42 0.25 9.22
C SER A 190 -23.39 -0.56 8.42
N CYS A 191 -22.32 0.06 7.92
CA CYS A 191 -21.26 -0.63 7.19
C CYS A 191 -20.53 -1.66 8.06
N LEU A 192 -20.22 -1.31 9.32
CA LEU A 192 -19.54 -2.19 10.25
C LEU A 192 -20.43 -3.39 10.62
N THR A 193 -21.71 -3.14 10.91
CA THR A 193 -22.69 -4.18 11.23
C THR A 193 -22.85 -5.14 10.05
N GLU A 194 -22.98 -4.62 8.82
CA GLU A 194 -23.13 -5.47 7.62
C GLU A 194 -21.88 -6.33 7.36
N ILE A 195 -20.67 -5.80 7.55
CA ILE A 195 -19.43 -6.58 7.35
C ILE A 195 -19.27 -7.66 8.41
N LEU A 196 -19.55 -7.36 9.68
CA LEU A 196 -19.28 -8.28 10.78
C LEU A 196 -20.39 -9.33 10.96
N GLU A 197 -21.66 -8.95 10.73
CA GLU A 197 -22.82 -9.76 11.10
C GLU A 197 -23.78 -10.03 9.92
N GLY A 198 -23.74 -9.21 8.88
CA GLY A 198 -24.66 -9.27 7.74
C GLY A 198 -24.36 -10.38 6.73
N GLU A 199 -25.37 -10.72 5.92
CA GLU A 199 -25.23 -11.72 4.86
C GLU A 199 -24.25 -11.27 3.77
N LYS A 200 -24.23 -9.98 3.42
CA LYS A 200 -23.24 -9.45 2.47
C LYS A 200 -21.83 -9.52 3.07
N GLY A 201 -21.69 -9.33 4.38
CA GLY A 201 -20.44 -9.51 5.11
C GLY A 201 -19.85 -10.90 4.94
N LYS A 202 -20.68 -11.95 4.94
CA LYS A 202 -20.23 -13.34 4.69
C LYS A 202 -19.67 -13.52 3.28
N GLU A 203 -20.33 -12.97 2.26
CA GLU A 203 -19.82 -12.99 0.88
C GLU A 203 -18.49 -12.24 0.77
N ILE A 204 -18.42 -11.04 1.35
CA ILE A 204 -17.22 -10.20 1.40
C ILE A 204 -16.05 -10.96 2.06
N LYS A 205 -16.30 -11.62 3.19
CA LYS A 205 -15.30 -12.42 3.90
C LYS A 205 -14.82 -13.61 3.08
N SER A 206 -15.73 -14.29 2.37
CA SER A 206 -15.37 -15.37 1.45
C SER A 206 -14.47 -14.87 0.31
N ASN A 207 -14.79 -13.70 -0.27
CA ASN A 207 -13.96 -13.07 -1.29
C ASN A 207 -12.58 -12.69 -0.75
N ALA A 208 -12.54 -12.16 0.48
CA ALA A 208 -11.28 -11.80 1.14
C ALA A 208 -10.37 -13.01 1.34
N CYS A 209 -10.93 -14.14 1.78
CA CYS A 209 -10.18 -15.39 1.90
C CYS A 209 -9.66 -15.87 0.52
N ARG A 210 -10.48 -15.77 -0.53
CA ARG A 210 -10.05 -16.15 -1.89
C ARG A 210 -8.87 -15.31 -2.38
N TRP A 211 -8.90 -14.00 -2.16
CA TRP A 211 -7.80 -13.12 -2.57
C TRP A 211 -6.53 -13.33 -1.76
N LYS A 212 -6.64 -13.63 -0.47
CA LYS A 212 -5.51 -14.07 0.35
C LYS A 212 -4.78 -15.28 -0.25
N GLU A 213 -5.53 -16.31 -0.66
CA GLU A 213 -4.92 -17.50 -1.26
C GLU A 213 -4.25 -17.18 -2.59
N LEU A 214 -4.88 -16.36 -3.45
CA LEU A 214 -4.28 -15.93 -4.72
C LEU A 214 -3.03 -15.07 -4.53
N ALA A 215 -3.03 -14.17 -3.53
CA ALA A 215 -1.87 -13.37 -3.19
C ALA A 215 -0.70 -14.26 -2.77
N LYS A 216 -0.96 -15.28 -1.95
CA LYS A 216 0.02 -16.28 -1.55
C LYS A 216 0.52 -17.13 -2.71
N GLU A 217 -0.38 -17.59 -3.58
CA GLU A 217 -0.04 -18.34 -4.79
C GLU A 217 0.89 -17.54 -5.72
N ALA A 218 0.65 -16.24 -5.88
CA ALA A 218 1.46 -15.40 -6.75
C ALA A 218 2.93 -15.30 -6.33
N VAL A 219 3.21 -15.28 -5.02
CA VAL A 219 4.57 -15.11 -4.45
C VAL A 219 5.26 -16.41 -4.08
N ASN A 220 4.52 -17.52 -3.93
CA ASN A 220 5.13 -18.84 -3.72
C ASN A 220 6.03 -19.25 -4.90
N GLN A 221 6.95 -20.18 -4.64
CA GLN A 221 7.80 -20.78 -5.67
C GLN A 221 6.99 -21.26 -6.89
N GLY A 222 7.37 -20.79 -8.08
CA GLY A 222 6.68 -21.07 -9.35
C GLY A 222 5.43 -20.23 -9.58
N GLY A 223 5.10 -19.32 -8.67
CA GLY A 223 4.02 -18.33 -8.80
C GLY A 223 4.33 -17.25 -9.83
N SER A 224 3.32 -16.47 -10.18
CA SER A 224 3.44 -15.44 -11.23
C SER A 224 4.44 -14.33 -10.87
N SER A 225 4.47 -13.91 -9.61
CA SER A 225 5.35 -12.83 -9.15
C SER A 225 6.78 -13.34 -8.94
N ASP A 226 6.91 -14.55 -8.39
CA ASP A 226 8.18 -15.28 -8.29
C ASP A 226 8.85 -15.43 -9.67
N THR A 227 8.12 -15.96 -10.65
CA THR A 227 8.59 -16.10 -12.04
C THR A 227 8.97 -14.75 -12.66
N ASN A 228 8.17 -13.70 -12.42
CA ASN A 228 8.46 -12.37 -12.95
C ASN A 228 9.74 -11.76 -12.34
N ILE A 229 10.02 -12.03 -11.06
CA ILE A 229 11.25 -11.61 -10.39
C ILE A 229 12.45 -12.36 -10.99
N ASP A 230 12.35 -13.67 -11.18
CA ASP A 230 13.39 -14.48 -11.83
C ASP A 230 13.71 -13.98 -13.24
N GLU A 231 12.69 -13.70 -14.05
CA GLU A 231 12.86 -13.14 -15.39
C GLU A 231 13.56 -11.78 -15.36
N PHE A 232 13.19 -10.94 -14.39
CA PHE A 232 13.80 -9.63 -14.19
C PHE A 232 15.29 -9.75 -13.82
N VAL A 233 15.62 -10.58 -12.83
CA VAL A 233 17.00 -10.84 -12.39
C VAL A 233 17.84 -11.42 -13.54
N ALA A 234 17.31 -12.40 -14.27
CA ALA A 234 18.00 -12.97 -15.42
C ALA A 234 18.28 -11.93 -16.53
N THR A 235 17.39 -10.95 -16.69
CA THR A 235 17.59 -9.84 -17.64
C THR A 235 18.71 -8.91 -17.20
N LEU A 236 18.78 -8.57 -15.91
CA LEU A 236 19.88 -7.78 -15.35
C LEU A 236 21.23 -8.49 -15.50
N GLN A 237 21.28 -9.79 -15.21
CA GLN A 237 22.50 -10.60 -15.37
C GLN A 237 22.98 -10.61 -16.83
N ARG A 238 22.08 -10.79 -17.80
CA ARG A 238 22.45 -10.74 -19.23
C ARG A 238 23.00 -9.37 -19.66
N ALA A 239 22.42 -8.28 -19.17
CA ALA A 239 22.89 -6.93 -19.48
C ALA A 239 24.32 -6.69 -18.98
N THR A 240 24.63 -7.16 -17.76
CA THR A 240 26.00 -7.05 -17.21
C THR A 240 27.05 -7.85 -17.98
N VAL A 241 26.66 -8.98 -18.59
CA VAL A 241 27.56 -9.81 -19.41
C VAL A 241 27.77 -9.20 -20.80
N SER A 242 26.75 -8.59 -21.42
CA SER A 242 26.92 -7.94 -22.73
C SER A 242 27.84 -6.72 -22.68
N ASP A 243 27.83 -5.95 -21.58
CA ASP A 243 28.72 -4.79 -21.43
C ASP A 243 30.18 -5.22 -21.14
N SER A 244 30.39 -6.40 -20.55
CA SER A 244 31.73 -6.97 -20.38
C SER A 244 32.37 -7.46 -21.69
N CYS A 245 31.59 -7.63 -22.76
CA CYS A 245 32.06 -8.10 -24.07
C CYS A 245 32.36 -6.96 -25.06
N THR A 246 32.16 -5.70 -24.67
CA THR A 246 32.58 -4.50 -25.43
C THR A 246 33.50 -3.62 -24.60
N MET A 247 34.64 -4.17 -24.18
CA MET A 247 35.79 -3.37 -23.77
C MET A 247 36.79 -3.28 -24.93
N GLU A 248 36.41 -2.57 -25.99
CA GLU A 248 37.40 -1.82 -26.77
C GLU A 248 37.54 -0.45 -26.10
N THR A 249 38.76 -0.19 -25.65
CA THR A 249 39.19 0.98 -24.87
C THR A 249 38.79 2.29 -25.54
N GLY A 250 37.92 3.06 -24.89
CA GLY A 250 37.56 4.41 -25.30
C GLY A 250 37.16 5.26 -24.10
N SER A 251 38.06 6.14 -23.66
CA SER A 251 37.94 7.12 -22.59
C SER A 251 36.54 7.69 -22.32
N ILE A 252 35.81 7.13 -21.37
CA ILE A 252 35.01 7.85 -20.37
C ILE A 252 34.99 6.92 -19.16
N ASP A 253 35.66 7.29 -18.07
CA ASP A 253 35.32 6.89 -16.68
C ASP A 253 36.51 7.19 -15.75
N LYS A 254 36.83 8.47 -15.64
CA LYS A 254 37.65 8.98 -14.53
C LYS A 254 36.87 9.96 -13.65
N ALA A 255 35.94 10.72 -14.25
CA ALA A 255 35.12 11.69 -13.52
C ALA A 255 34.01 11.05 -12.65
N ALA A 256 33.49 9.88 -13.03
CA ALA A 256 32.47 9.17 -12.24
C ALA A 256 33.08 8.46 -11.02
N ALA A 257 34.28 7.88 -11.18
CA ALA A 257 34.98 7.19 -10.10
C ALA A 257 35.49 8.15 -9.01
N GLU A 258 35.94 9.35 -9.38
CA GLU A 258 36.41 10.37 -8.40
C GLU A 258 35.27 10.99 -7.56
N SER A 259 33.99 10.81 -7.94
CA SER A 259 32.85 11.34 -7.18
C SER A 259 32.32 10.37 -6.11
N ILE A 260 32.72 9.09 -6.14
CA ILE A 260 32.20 8.05 -5.24
C ILE A 260 33.06 7.89 -3.98
N GLU A 261 34.34 8.30 -4.00
CA GLU A 261 35.26 8.15 -2.86
C GLU A 261 35.18 9.25 -1.78
N GLN A 262 34.29 10.24 -1.89
CA GLN A 262 34.17 11.33 -0.89
C GLN A 262 32.84 11.40 -0.14
N ILE A 263 32.02 10.35 -0.16
CA ILE A 263 30.67 10.40 0.42
C ILE A 263 30.62 9.58 1.70
N SER A 264 30.87 10.25 2.83
CA SER A 264 30.79 9.66 4.19
C SER A 264 29.73 10.33 5.07
N ASP A 265 28.66 10.91 4.52
CA ASP A 265 27.61 11.53 5.34
C ASP A 265 26.18 11.30 4.79
N GLU A 266 25.27 10.93 5.70
CA GLU A 266 23.86 10.54 5.50
C GLU A 266 22.99 11.60 4.78
N GLN A 267 23.40 12.88 4.75
CA GLN A 267 22.67 13.95 4.03
C GLN A 267 22.85 13.93 2.50
N SER A 268 23.80 13.15 1.99
CA SER A 268 24.11 13.10 0.54
C SER A 268 23.28 12.07 -0.24
N ILE A 269 22.71 11.06 0.44
CA ILE A 269 21.90 10.01 -0.22
C ILE A 269 20.57 10.59 -0.73
N GLU A 270 19.94 11.49 0.04
CA GLU A 270 18.74 12.22 -0.44
C GLU A 270 19.04 13.05 -1.69
N SER A 271 20.22 13.65 -1.76
CA SER A 271 20.63 14.47 -2.91
C SER A 271 20.79 13.63 -4.19
N VAL A 272 21.35 12.43 -4.07
CA VAL A 272 21.54 11.48 -5.17
C VAL A 272 20.22 10.84 -5.60
N LEU A 273 19.35 10.49 -4.65
CA LEU A 273 18.02 9.96 -4.93
C LEU A 273 17.14 11.01 -5.64
N VAL A 274 17.18 12.27 -5.16
CA VAL A 274 16.52 13.41 -5.81
C VAL A 274 17.09 13.69 -7.19
N PHE A 275 18.40 13.53 -7.40
CA PHE A 275 19.02 13.71 -8.71
C PHE A 275 18.62 12.60 -9.70
N LEU A 276 18.60 11.34 -9.28
CA LEU A 276 18.13 10.20 -10.08
C LEU A 276 16.63 10.33 -10.42
N ILE A 277 15.81 10.73 -9.45
CA ILE A 277 14.37 10.99 -9.67
C ILE A 277 14.17 12.17 -10.62
N LYS A 278 14.95 13.25 -10.51
CA LYS A 278 14.89 14.41 -11.42
C LYS A 278 15.39 14.09 -12.82
N ASP A 279 16.40 13.24 -12.99
CA ASP A 279 16.91 12.84 -14.30
C ASP A 279 15.91 11.91 -15.01
N LEU A 280 15.31 10.97 -14.27
CA LEU A 280 14.20 10.14 -14.77
C LEU A 280 12.97 10.99 -15.12
N SER A 281 12.63 11.98 -14.29
CA SER A 281 11.53 12.92 -14.56
C SER A 281 11.81 13.81 -15.77
N ARG A 282 13.05 14.29 -15.97
CA ARG A 282 13.43 15.09 -17.15
C ARG A 282 13.34 14.30 -18.45
N LYS A 283 13.66 13.00 -18.43
CA LYS A 283 13.51 12.10 -19.58
C LYS A 283 12.04 11.81 -19.89
N MET A 284 11.16 11.76 -18.89
CA MET A 284 9.71 11.59 -19.08
C MET A 284 8.98 12.86 -19.56
N VAL A 285 9.44 14.05 -19.19
CA VAL A 285 8.74 15.33 -19.48
C VAL A 285 8.82 15.76 -20.96
N CYS A 286 9.65 15.14 -21.80
CA CYS A 286 9.80 15.59 -23.19
C CYS A 286 8.66 15.14 -24.13
N LYS A 287 7.57 14.55 -23.63
CA LYS A 287 6.46 14.09 -24.49
C LYS A 287 5.04 14.15 -23.89
N GLN A 288 4.67 15.19 -23.13
CA GLN A 288 3.29 15.71 -23.13
C GLN A 288 3.19 17.00 -22.32
N LEU A 289 2.66 18.05 -22.94
CA LEU A 289 2.40 19.34 -22.32
C LEU A 289 1.06 19.36 -21.57
N SER A 290 1.07 20.16 -20.49
CA SER A 290 -0.02 20.86 -19.79
C SER A 290 -0.70 20.16 -18.59
N HIS A 291 -0.56 20.86 -17.46
CA HIS A 291 -1.10 20.69 -16.11
C HIS A 291 -0.35 19.81 -15.10
N GLU A 292 0.23 20.52 -14.12
CA GLU A 292 0.88 20.03 -12.92
C GLU A 292 -0.02 19.08 -12.12
N GLN A 293 0.44 17.85 -11.94
CA GLN A 293 0.04 17.00 -10.83
C GLN A 293 1.30 16.40 -10.21
N SER A 294 1.40 16.56 -8.90
CA SER A 294 2.44 16.05 -8.02
C SER A 294 2.69 14.56 -8.26
N ILE A 295 3.94 14.23 -8.58
CA ILE A 295 4.47 12.88 -8.65
C ILE A 295 4.52 12.35 -7.23
N GLU A 296 3.75 11.30 -6.89
CA GLU A 296 4.10 10.36 -5.81
C GLU A 296 3.13 9.18 -5.76
N SER A 297 3.62 8.03 -6.24
CA SER A 297 3.22 6.62 -5.99
C SER A 297 3.51 5.80 -7.26
N VAL A 298 4.78 5.48 -7.48
CA VAL A 298 5.21 4.58 -8.54
C VAL A 298 6.13 3.54 -7.92
N SER A 299 5.54 2.43 -7.47
CA SER A 299 6.23 1.14 -7.51
C SER A 299 5.97 0.53 -8.89
N VAL A 300 6.44 1.20 -9.95
CA VAL A 300 6.56 0.58 -11.27
C VAL A 300 7.96 0.81 -11.80
N PHE A 301 8.73 -0.26 -11.93
CA PHE A 301 9.96 -0.26 -12.71
C PHE A 301 9.57 -0.45 -14.17
N LEU A 302 9.74 0.60 -14.98
CA LEU A 302 9.75 0.49 -16.43
C LEU A 302 11.21 0.22 -16.85
N ILE A 303 11.48 -0.94 -17.44
CA ILE A 303 12.76 -1.19 -18.11
C ILE A 303 12.64 -0.69 -19.53
N GLU A 304 13.39 0.33 -19.93
CA GLU A 304 13.52 0.68 -21.35
C GLU A 304 14.66 -0.16 -21.95
N ASP A 305 14.35 -1.09 -22.85
CA ASP A 305 15.34 -1.85 -23.61
C ASP A 305 15.90 -0.97 -24.73
N SER A 306 17.12 -0.46 -24.56
CA SER A 306 17.82 0.41 -25.50
C SER A 306 18.34 -0.31 -26.76
N SER A 307 18.04 -1.60 -26.97
CA SER A 307 18.59 -2.38 -28.09
C SER A 307 17.75 -2.41 -29.37
N ARG A 308 16.56 -1.78 -29.43
CA ARG A 308 15.73 -1.72 -30.66
C ARG A 308 15.41 -0.30 -31.14
N LYS A 309 16.39 0.34 -31.77
CA LYS A 309 16.11 1.44 -32.71
C LYS A 309 15.38 0.89 -33.95
N ARG A 310 14.05 0.82 -33.92
CA ARG A 310 13.26 0.77 -35.16
C ARG A 310 13.03 2.20 -35.64
N THR A 311 13.75 2.59 -36.68
CA THR A 311 13.48 3.80 -37.45
C THR A 311 12.12 3.64 -38.17
N CYS A 312 11.08 4.30 -37.68
CA CYS A 312 9.90 4.62 -38.49
C CYS A 312 10.25 5.83 -39.38
N LYS A 313 10.46 5.59 -40.67
CA LYS A 313 10.38 6.66 -41.67
C LYS A 313 8.90 6.95 -41.92
N CYS A 314 8.44 8.13 -41.53
CA CYS A 314 7.24 8.71 -42.11
C CYS A 314 7.56 9.06 -43.57
N GLN A 315 6.88 8.44 -44.52
CA GLN A 315 6.76 8.98 -45.87
C GLN A 315 5.54 9.88 -45.89
N GLU A 316 5.78 11.16 -46.16
CA GLU A 316 4.75 12.11 -46.58
C GLU A 316 4.43 11.85 -48.06
N SER A 317 3.15 11.65 -48.37
CA SER A 317 2.51 11.96 -49.64
C SER A 317 1.00 12.07 -49.42
#